data_AF-A0A2U1WII2-F1
#
_entry.id   AF-A0A2U1WII2-F1
#
_cell.length_a   1.000
_cell.length_b   1.000
_cell.length_c   1.000
_cell.angle_alpha   90.00
_cell.angle_beta   90.00
_cell.angle_gamma   90.00
#
_symmetry.space_group_name_H-M   'P 1'
#
loop_
_entity.id
_entity.type
_entity.pdbx_description
1 polymer ?
#
loop_
_entity_poly.entity_id
_entity_poly.type
_entity_poly.pdbx_seq_one_letter_code
_entity_poly.pdbx_strand_id
1 'polypeptide(L)'
;MTFYAGAISGTFIVRVIGGQGGDGGQGGAGGAGGSGGSGAAGGRGGTGGNGGQGGNGANGTAIVIKYDTMDPGTTVVFEDFGGLRGAGGASGAGGPGGAGQPPGTSGISGNPGLPGQPGTPSTLQFIPSSS
;
A
#
# COMPACT_ATOMS: atom_id res chain seq x y z
N MET A 1 15.30 -10.83 14.91
CA MET A 1 15.09 -10.18 16.23
C MET A 1 15.12 -11.25 17.31
N THR A 2 15.80 -11.01 18.43
CA THR A 2 15.94 -12.01 19.50
C THR A 2 15.53 -11.42 20.84
N PHE A 3 14.74 -12.17 21.61
CA PHE A 3 14.37 -11.84 22.98
C PHE A 3 14.86 -12.94 23.92
N TYR A 4 15.07 -12.58 25.18
CA TYR A 4 15.46 -13.50 26.24
C TYR A 4 14.38 -13.51 27.31
N ALA A 5 13.93 -14.70 27.68
CA ALA A 5 13.00 -14.94 28.76
C ALA A 5 13.65 -15.89 29.77
N GLY A 6 13.34 -15.72 31.06
CA GLY A 6 13.74 -16.69 32.07
C GLY A 6 12.83 -17.92 32.01
N ALA A 7 11.73 -17.85 32.76
CA ALA A 7 10.67 -18.84 32.71
C ALA A 7 9.50 -18.37 31.83
N ILE A 8 8.95 -19.26 31.02
CA ILE A 8 7.71 -19.04 30.26
C ILE A 8 6.64 -19.99 30.81
N SER A 9 5.50 -19.44 31.22
CA SER A 9 4.38 -20.21 31.77
C SER A 9 3.03 -19.60 31.38
N GLY A 10 1.96 -20.39 31.48
CA GLY A 10 0.61 -19.94 31.12
C GLY A 10 0.46 -19.66 29.62
N THR A 11 -0.05 -18.49 29.25
CA THR A 11 -0.22 -18.09 27.85
C THR A 11 0.81 -17.04 27.45
N PHE A 12 1.65 -17.36 26.46
CA PHE A 12 2.64 -16.45 25.90
C PHE A 12 2.20 -15.99 24.50
N ILE A 13 1.91 -14.69 24.36
CA ILE A 13 1.40 -14.11 23.11
C ILE A 13 2.51 -13.30 22.46
N VAL A 14 2.82 -13.63 21.21
CA VAL A 14 3.70 -12.83 20.34
C VAL A 14 2.83 -12.18 19.28
N ARG A 15 2.70 -10.85 19.37
CA ARG A 15 1.98 -10.05 18.38
C ARG A 15 2.97 -9.26 17.53
N VAL A 16 2.88 -9.41 16.22
CA VAL A 16 3.73 -8.72 15.24
C VAL A 16 2.89 -7.82 14.37
N ILE A 17 3.32 -6.57 14.24
CA ILE A 17 2.65 -5.56 13.43
C ILE A 17 3.70 -5.01 12.45
N GLY A 18 3.48 -5.24 11.17
CA GLY A 18 4.31 -4.68 10.11
C GLY A 18 3.91 -3.25 9.77
N GLY A 19 4.87 -2.50 9.22
CA GLY A 19 4.59 -1.20 8.61
C GLY A 19 3.63 -1.34 7.43
N GLN A 20 2.66 -0.43 7.36
CA GLN A 20 1.67 -0.40 6.29
C GLN A 20 2.26 0.28 5.04
N GLY A 21 1.90 -0.22 3.86
CA GLY A 21 2.18 0.47 2.61
C GLY A 21 1.37 1.76 2.52
N GLY A 22 2.00 2.85 2.05
CA GLY A 22 1.29 4.11 1.82
C GLY A 22 0.40 4.04 0.59
N ASP A 23 -0.73 4.74 0.60
CA ASP A 23 -1.60 4.82 -0.57
C ASP A 23 -0.96 5.64 -1.70
N GLY A 24 -1.27 5.25 -2.93
CA GLY A 24 -0.86 5.97 -4.12
C GLY A 24 -1.55 7.33 -4.22
N GLY A 25 -0.80 8.34 -4.65
CA GLY A 25 -1.35 9.68 -4.87
C GLY A 25 -2.40 9.73 -5.98
N GLN A 26 -3.34 10.66 -5.91
CA GLN A 26 -4.32 10.85 -6.98
C GLN A 26 -3.68 11.45 -8.23
N GLY A 27 -4.15 11.01 -9.41
CA GLY A 27 -3.79 11.61 -10.67
C GLY A 27 -4.41 13.01 -10.83
N GLY A 28 -3.63 13.93 -11.40
CA GLY A 28 -4.11 15.31 -11.65
C GLY A 28 -5.17 15.37 -12.74
N ALA A 29 -6.13 16.28 -12.62
CA ALA A 29 -7.12 16.50 -13.67
C ALA A 29 -6.49 17.09 -14.94
N GLY A 30 -6.99 16.69 -16.10
CA GLY A 30 -6.61 17.29 -17.37
C GLY A 30 -7.13 18.71 -17.53
N GLY A 31 -6.33 19.59 -18.13
CA GLY A 31 -6.73 20.98 -18.38
C GLY A 31 -7.84 21.10 -19.43
N ALA A 32 -8.65 22.15 -19.36
CA ALA A 32 -9.63 22.43 -20.39
C ALA A 32 -8.95 22.79 -21.72
N GLY A 33 -9.56 22.38 -22.83
CA GLY A 33 -9.16 22.81 -24.16
C GLY A 33 -9.45 24.29 -24.38
N GLY A 34 -8.56 24.99 -25.10
CA GLY A 34 -8.77 26.40 -25.43
C GLY A 34 -9.94 26.60 -26.40
N SER A 35 -10.67 27.70 -26.28
CA SER A 35 -11.71 28.05 -27.24
C SER A 35 -11.12 28.39 -28.61
N GLY A 36 -11.79 27.95 -29.68
CA GLY A 36 -11.51 28.40 -31.04
C GLY A 36 -12.00 29.83 -31.26
N GLY A 37 -11.33 30.56 -32.16
CA GLY A 37 -11.84 31.81 -32.71
C GLY A 37 -13.06 31.62 -33.63
N SER A 38 -13.59 32.70 -34.20
CA SER A 38 -14.75 32.64 -35.10
C SER A 38 -14.51 31.69 -36.27
N GLY A 39 -15.36 30.66 -36.40
CA GLY A 39 -15.25 29.63 -37.45
C GLY A 39 -14.11 28.62 -37.25
N ALA A 40 -13.37 28.70 -36.14
CA ALA A 40 -12.28 27.78 -35.84
C ALA A 40 -12.71 26.67 -34.87
N ALA A 41 -12.02 25.53 -34.96
CA ALA A 41 -12.24 24.42 -34.05
C ALA A 41 -11.77 24.73 -32.62
N GLY A 42 -12.45 24.14 -31.64
CA GLY A 42 -12.01 24.18 -30.26
C GLY A 42 -10.77 23.31 -30.03
N GLY A 43 -9.92 23.71 -29.08
CA GLY A 43 -8.76 22.93 -28.65
C GLY A 43 -9.17 21.66 -27.91
N ARG A 44 -8.35 20.61 -28.01
CA ARG A 44 -8.56 19.36 -27.27
C ARG A 44 -8.32 19.57 -25.77
N GLY A 45 -9.13 18.92 -24.93
CA GLY A 45 -8.90 18.84 -23.50
C GLY A 45 -7.64 18.04 -23.15
N GLY A 46 -6.92 18.49 -22.13
CA GLY A 46 -5.74 17.79 -21.62
C GLY A 46 -6.09 16.42 -21.05
N THR A 47 -5.15 15.48 -21.15
CA THR A 47 -5.30 14.15 -20.55
C THR A 47 -5.18 14.23 -19.03
N GLY A 48 -5.97 13.46 -18.31
CA GLY A 48 -5.80 13.28 -16.88
C GLY A 48 -4.50 12.53 -16.57
N GLY A 49 -3.89 12.87 -15.44
CA GLY A 49 -2.73 12.17 -14.91
C GLY A 49 -3.08 10.78 -14.40
N ASN A 50 -2.10 9.88 -14.43
CA ASN A 50 -2.25 8.55 -13.83
C ASN A 50 -2.27 8.66 -12.30
N GLY A 51 -2.96 7.71 -11.66
CA GLY A 51 -2.83 7.52 -10.22
C GLY A 51 -1.43 6.97 -9.86
N GLY A 52 -0.94 7.37 -8.70
CA GLY A 52 0.28 6.84 -8.11
C GLY A 52 0.11 5.39 -7.68
N GLN A 53 1.21 4.64 -7.68
CA GLN A 53 1.21 3.25 -7.20
C GLN A 53 1.06 3.23 -5.67
N GLY A 54 0.36 2.22 -5.16
CA GLY A 54 0.36 1.91 -3.73
C GLY A 54 1.72 1.36 -3.28
N GLY A 55 2.14 1.72 -2.08
CA GLY A 55 3.32 1.18 -1.42
C GLY A 55 3.12 -0.27 -0.97
N ASN A 56 4.20 -1.02 -0.90
CA ASN A 56 4.18 -2.37 -0.36
C ASN A 56 4.09 -2.34 1.17
N GLY A 57 3.43 -3.35 1.74
CA GLY A 57 3.50 -3.62 3.17
C GLY A 57 4.89 -4.12 3.57
N ALA A 58 5.28 -3.86 4.82
CA ALA A 58 6.58 -4.28 5.33
C ALA A 58 6.64 -5.81 5.49
N ASN A 59 7.78 -6.37 5.10
CA ASN A 59 8.07 -7.79 5.33
C ASN A 59 8.31 -8.07 6.81
N GLY A 60 7.84 -9.23 7.23
CA GLY A 60 8.06 -9.78 8.55
C GLY A 60 9.53 -10.14 8.80
N THR A 61 9.82 -10.49 10.05
CA THR A 61 11.18 -10.81 10.50
C THR A 61 11.21 -12.18 11.17
N ALA A 62 12.41 -12.75 11.29
CA ALA A 62 12.61 -13.92 12.12
C ALA A 62 12.69 -13.49 13.60
N ILE A 63 11.80 -14.03 14.42
CA ILE A 63 11.73 -13.79 15.86
C ILE A 63 12.20 -15.03 16.59
N VAL A 64 13.21 -14.86 17.44
CA VAL A 64 13.75 -15.92 18.28
C VAL A 64 13.51 -15.56 19.73
N ILE A 65 12.85 -16.43 20.49
CA ILE A 65 12.74 -16.33 21.94
C ILE A 65 13.71 -17.35 22.53
N LYS A 66 14.80 -16.86 23.13
CA LYS A 66 15.67 -17.68 23.95
C LYS A 66 15.08 -17.77 25.36
N TYR A 67 14.97 -18.96 25.92
CA TYR A 67 14.31 -19.17 27.21
C TYR A 67 15.04 -20.15 28.13
N ASP A 68 15.11 -19.88 29.43
CA ASP A 68 15.77 -20.79 30.38
C ASP A 68 14.88 -22.00 30.68
N THR A 69 13.59 -21.78 30.92
CA THR A 69 12.60 -22.84 31.19
C THR A 69 11.24 -22.50 30.56
N MET A 70 10.49 -23.53 30.16
CA MET A 70 9.11 -23.39 29.70
C MET A 70 8.25 -24.44 30.41
N ASP A 71 7.25 -23.99 31.16
CA ASP A 71 6.43 -24.87 31.99
C ASP A 71 5.56 -25.80 31.13
N PRO A 72 5.40 -27.07 31.53
CA PRO A 72 4.44 -27.96 30.89
C PRO A 72 3.02 -27.36 30.91
N GLY A 73 2.35 -27.35 29.75
CA GLY A 73 1.02 -26.76 29.61
C GLY A 73 1.03 -25.29 29.16
N THR A 74 2.20 -24.70 28.93
CA THR A 74 2.30 -23.37 28.30
C THR A 74 1.63 -23.35 26.93
N THR A 75 0.77 -22.36 26.69
CA THR A 75 0.16 -22.09 25.39
C THR A 75 0.88 -20.93 24.71
N VAL A 76 1.33 -21.15 23.48
CA VAL A 76 1.93 -20.09 22.66
C VAL A 76 0.93 -19.65 21.60
N VAL A 77 0.67 -18.35 21.55
CA VAL A 77 -0.16 -17.74 20.51
C VAL A 77 0.71 -16.80 19.69
N PHE A 78 0.77 -17.05 18.39
CA PHE A 78 1.47 -16.19 17.44
C PHE A 78 0.46 -15.47 16.56
N GLU A 79 0.38 -14.16 16.72
CA GLU A 79 -0.49 -13.28 15.96
C GLU A 79 0.35 -12.37 15.07
N ASP A 80 0.47 -12.75 13.80
CA ASP A 80 1.18 -11.94 12.81
C ASP A 80 0.19 -11.21 11.92
N PHE A 81 0.18 -9.89 12.04
CA PHE A 81 -0.66 -9.02 11.23
C PHE A 81 0.04 -8.54 9.95
N GLY A 82 1.35 -8.81 9.81
CA GLY A 82 2.16 -8.39 8.67
C GLY A 82 2.06 -6.89 8.37
N GLY A 83 2.50 -6.50 7.17
CA GLY A 83 2.21 -5.18 6.59
C GLY A 83 1.14 -5.31 5.50
N LEU A 84 0.03 -4.58 5.60
CA LEU A 84 -0.93 -4.47 4.51
C LEU A 84 -0.35 -3.59 3.40
N ARG A 85 -0.77 -3.89 2.17
CA ARG A 85 -0.46 -3.06 1.01
C ARG A 85 -1.22 -1.74 1.06
N GLY A 86 -0.61 -0.70 0.49
CA GLY A 86 -1.33 0.52 0.11
C GLY A 86 -2.21 0.30 -1.12
N ALA A 87 -3.32 1.02 -1.19
CA ALA A 87 -4.15 1.06 -2.38
C ALA A 87 -3.45 1.87 -3.49
N GLY A 88 -3.77 1.55 -4.74
CA GLY A 88 -3.39 2.40 -5.86
C GLY A 88 -4.21 3.68 -5.89
N GLY A 89 -3.62 4.79 -6.34
CA GLY A 89 -4.29 6.06 -6.47
C GLY A 89 -5.32 6.05 -7.60
N ALA A 90 -6.41 6.81 -7.43
CA ALA A 90 -7.36 7.03 -8.52
C ALA A 90 -6.72 7.84 -9.65
N SER A 91 -7.17 7.62 -10.88
CA SER A 91 -6.73 8.44 -12.02
C SER A 91 -7.40 9.81 -12.05
N GLY A 92 -6.71 10.75 -12.68
CA GLY A 92 -7.29 12.04 -13.04
C GLY A 92 -8.23 11.90 -14.23
N ALA A 93 -9.33 12.63 -14.20
CA ALA A 93 -10.23 12.75 -15.34
C ALA A 93 -9.58 13.58 -16.46
N GLY A 94 -9.91 13.25 -17.71
CA GLY A 94 -9.57 14.10 -18.85
C GLY A 94 -10.32 15.44 -18.81
N GLY A 95 -9.68 16.50 -19.27
CA GLY A 95 -10.28 17.82 -19.35
C GLY A 95 -11.32 17.93 -20.46
N PRO A 96 -12.30 18.84 -20.35
CA PRO A 96 -13.26 19.08 -21.41
C PRO A 96 -12.57 19.68 -22.64
N GLY A 97 -13.10 19.41 -23.83
CA GLY A 97 -12.70 20.11 -25.04
C GLY A 97 -13.17 21.57 -25.05
N GLY A 98 -12.44 22.43 -25.75
CA GLY A 98 -12.77 23.84 -25.90
C GLY A 98 -13.95 24.08 -26.83
N ALA A 99 -14.63 25.21 -26.66
CA ALA A 99 -15.71 25.61 -27.57
C ALA A 99 -15.15 25.95 -28.97
N GLY A 100 -15.91 25.69 -30.03
CA GLY A 100 -15.54 26.01 -31.41
C GLY A 100 -16.48 25.33 -32.42
N GLN A 101 -16.20 25.49 -33.71
CA GLN A 101 -16.96 24.86 -34.78
C GLN A 101 -16.00 24.09 -35.72
N PRO A 102 -15.81 22.78 -35.49
CA PRO A 102 -16.42 21.94 -34.44
C PRO A 102 -15.83 22.17 -33.03
N PRO A 103 -16.54 21.77 -31.95
CA PRO A 103 -15.96 21.75 -30.61
C PRO A 103 -14.73 20.86 -30.52
N GLY A 104 -13.84 21.19 -29.60
CA GLY A 104 -12.71 20.33 -29.25
C GLY A 104 -13.17 19.04 -28.59
N THR A 105 -12.39 17.98 -28.75
CA THR A 105 -12.66 16.71 -28.06
C THR A 105 -12.18 16.75 -26.60
N SER A 106 -12.83 15.99 -25.73
CA SER A 106 -12.35 15.82 -24.36
C SER A 106 -11.00 15.08 -24.32
N GLY A 107 -10.23 15.38 -23.29
CA GLY A 107 -9.09 14.58 -22.89
C GLY A 107 -9.53 13.19 -22.42
N ILE A 108 -8.60 12.24 -22.47
CA ILE A 108 -8.82 10.92 -21.87
C ILE A 108 -8.43 10.97 -20.40
N SER A 109 -9.10 10.16 -19.57
CA SER A 109 -8.68 9.94 -18.20
C SER A 109 -7.35 9.19 -18.14
N GLY A 110 -6.60 9.41 -17.07
CA GLY A 110 -5.42 8.59 -16.78
C GLY A 110 -5.80 7.17 -16.36
N ASN A 111 -4.78 6.34 -16.16
CA ASN A 111 -4.93 5.01 -15.59
C ASN A 111 -4.84 5.05 -14.06
N PRO A 112 -5.67 4.29 -13.33
CA PRO A 112 -5.49 4.11 -11.90
C PRO A 112 -4.13 3.51 -11.57
N GLY A 113 -3.60 3.84 -10.40
CA GLY A 113 -2.46 3.13 -9.84
C GLY A 113 -2.81 1.70 -9.47
N LEU A 114 -1.84 0.81 -9.55
CA LEU A 114 -1.98 -0.54 -9.01
C LEU A 114 -1.77 -0.49 -7.48
N PRO A 115 -2.46 -1.36 -6.75
CA PRO A 115 -2.14 -1.60 -5.34
C PRO A 115 -0.72 -2.13 -5.17
N GLY A 116 -0.13 -1.87 -4.00
CA GLY A 116 1.14 -2.50 -3.62
C GLY A 116 0.99 -3.99 -3.33
N GLN A 117 2.07 -4.63 -2.90
CA GLN A 117 2.05 -6.02 -2.43
C GLN A 117 1.95 -6.08 -0.91
N PRO A 118 1.21 -7.05 -0.34
CA PRO A 118 1.29 -7.33 1.10
C PRO A 118 2.71 -7.72 1.48
N GLY A 119 3.10 -7.43 2.72
CA GLY A 119 4.35 -7.90 3.29
C GLY A 119 4.36 -9.40 3.54
N THR A 120 5.55 -10.00 3.59
CA THR A 120 5.69 -11.41 3.98
C THR A 120 5.45 -11.61 5.48
N PRO A 121 4.95 -12.77 5.93
CA PRO A 121 4.86 -13.08 7.35
C PRO A 121 6.23 -13.16 8.05
N SER A 122 6.22 -12.96 9.36
CA SER A 122 7.29 -13.23 10.30
C SER A 122 7.33 -14.71 10.68
N THR A 123 8.47 -15.15 11.21
CA THR A 123 8.61 -16.50 11.79
C THR A 123 8.89 -16.39 13.28
N LEU A 124 8.46 -17.39 14.05
CA LEU A 124 8.66 -17.45 15.49
C LEU A 124 9.32 -18.78 15.87
N GLN A 125 10.43 -18.70 16.59
CA GLN A 125 11.15 -19.85 17.11
C GLN A 125 11.44 -19.67 18.60
N PHE A 126 11.27 -20.74 19.37
CA PHE A 126 11.70 -20.83 20.75
C PHE A 126 12.94 -21.71 20.84
N ILE A 127 13.98 -21.23 21.51
CA ILE A 127 15.27 -21.92 21.67
C ILE A 127 15.66 -21.92 23.15
N PRO A 128 15.94 -23.06 23.78
CA PRO A 128 16.46 -23.07 25.15
C PRO A 128 17.77 -22.27 25.27
N SER A 129 17.92 -21.45 26.31
CA SER A 129 19.13 -20.64 26.56
C SER A 129 20.39 -21.50 26.76
N SER A 130 20.21 -22.74 27.21
CA SER A 130 21.26 -23.71 27.48
C SER A 130 21.67 -24.53 26.24
N SER A 131 21.30 -24.11 25.03
CA SER A 131 21.71 -24.74 23.77
C SER A 131 22.76 -23.94 23.00
#